data_AF-A0A7Y2UVR9-F1
#
_entry.id   AF-A0A7Y2UVR9-F1
#
_cell.length_a   1.000
_cell.length_b   1.000
_cell.length_c   1.000
_cell.angle_alpha   90.00
_cell.angle_beta   90.00
_cell.angle_gamma   90.00
#
_symmetry.space_group_name_H-M   'P 1'
#
loop_
_entity.id
_entity.type
_entity.pdbx_description
1 polymer ?
#
loop_
_entity_poly.entity_id
_entity_poly.type
_entity_poly.pdbx_seq_one_letter_code
_entity_poly.pdbx_strand_id
1 'polypeptide(L)' 'MKVTFRIWRQNNASEKGKFQDYETDGLNEDMSFLEALDHLNEQLVLRGENVIAFEYDCREGICGQCGV' A
#
# COMPACT_ATOMS: atom_id res chain seq x y z
N MET A 1 5.86 -4.30 -14.39
CA MET A 1 6.05 -2.84 -14.48
C MET A 1 6.58 -2.30 -13.16
N LYS A 2 7.23 -1.13 -13.20
CA LYS A 2 7.77 -0.44 -12.02
C LYS A 2 6.97 0.84 -11.74
N VAL A 3 6.56 1.03 -10.50
CA VAL A 3 5.79 2.18 -9.99
C VAL A 3 6.42 2.68 -8.70
N THR A 4 6.44 3.99 -8.50
CA THR A 4 6.80 4.60 -7.21
C THR A 4 5.55 5.03 -6.48
N PHE A 5 5.23 4.38 -5.37
CA PHE A 5 4.13 4.78 -4.49
C PHE A 5 4.62 5.83 -3.50
N ARG A 6 3.90 6.94 -3.40
CA ARG A 6 4.13 7.98 -2.39
C ARG A 6 3.05 7.89 -1.32
N ILE A 7 3.41 7.35 -0.14
CA ILE A 7 2.45 6.93 0.88
C ILE A 7 2.63 7.72 2.16
N TRP A 8 1.53 8.18 2.75
CA TRP A 8 1.53 8.82 4.07
C TRP A 8 1.80 7.80 5.17
N ARG A 9 2.80 8.07 6.02
CA ARG A 9 3.22 7.22 7.14
C ARG A 9 3.13 7.99 8.43
N GLN A 10 2.46 7.40 9.41
CA GLN A 10 2.32 7.93 10.76
C GLN A 10 2.15 6.76 11.73
N ASN A 11 3.07 6.58 12.68
CA ASN A 11 3.05 5.40 13.54
C ASN A 11 1.93 5.45 14.60
N ASN A 12 1.58 6.66 15.05
CA ASN A 12 0.54 6.88 16.06
C ASN A 12 0.07 8.34 16.03
N ALA A 13 -0.99 8.64 16.80
CA ALA A 13 -1.62 9.96 16.87
C ALA A 13 -0.73 11.08 17.42
N SER A 14 0.37 10.75 18.13
CA SER A 14 1.28 11.74 18.72
C SER A 14 2.47 12.07 17.81
N GLU A 15 2.74 11.25 16.80
CA GLU A 15 3.82 11.47 15.83
C GLU A 15 3.36 12.32 14.64
N LYS A 16 4.27 13.15 14.13
CA LYS A 16 4.04 13.87 12.87
C LYS A 16 4.18 12.89 11.71
N GLY A 17 3.13 12.77 10.89
CA GLY A 17 3.19 11.97 9.68
C GLY A 17 4.05 12.59 8.59
N LYS A 18 4.47 11.78 7.63
CA LYS A 18 5.24 12.19 6.46
C LYS A 18 4.95 11.30 5.27
N PHE A 19 5.15 11.81 4.06
CA PHE A 19 5.18 10.96 2.88
C PHE A 19 6.50 10.20 2.80
N GLN A 20 6.42 8.94 2.41
CA GLN A 20 7.55 8.08 2.08
C GLN A 20 7.32 7.46 0.71
N ASP A 21 8.38 7.44 -0.09
CA ASP A 21 8.36 6.88 -1.44
C ASP A 21 8.83 5.41 -1.41
N TYR A 22 8.11 4.56 -2.14
CA TYR A 22 8.38 3.13 -2.28
C TYR A 22 8.41 2.76 -3.75
N GLU A 23 9.61 2.47 -4.25
CA GLU A 23 9.75 1.90 -5.59
C GLU A 23 9.36 0.42 -5.55
N THR A 24 8.41 0.05 -6.39
CA THR A 24 7.84 -1.30 -6.46
C THR A 24 7.92 -1.79 -7.89
N ASP A 25 8.60 -2.92 -8.08
CA ASP A 25 8.74 -3.59 -9.37
C ASP A 25 7.96 -4.90 -9.37
N GLY A 26 7.80 -5.51 -10.55
CA GLY A 26 7.12 -6.80 -10.71
C GLY A 26 5.59 -6.70 -10.76
N LEU A 27 5.02 -5.50 -10.87
CA LEU A 27 3.58 -5.32 -10.99
C LEU A 27 3.08 -5.77 -12.38
N ASN A 28 1.87 -6.32 -12.45
CA ASN A 28 1.18 -6.63 -13.71
C ASN A 28 0.14 -5.55 -14.04
N GLU A 29 -0.15 -5.34 -15.32
CA GLU A 29 -1.18 -4.40 -15.79
C GLU A 29 -2.61 -4.84 -15.44
N ASP A 30 -2.82 -6.14 -15.24
CA ASP A 30 -4.12 -6.68 -14.77
C ASP A 30 -4.34 -6.54 -13.26
N MET A 31 -3.31 -6.12 -12.49
CA MET A 31 -3.46 -5.91 -11.06
C MET A 31 -4.33 -4.69 -10.79
N SER A 32 -5.30 -4.86 -9.90
CA SER A 32 -5.95 -3.74 -9.24
C SER A 32 -4.94 -2.95 -8.40
N PHE A 33 -5.27 -1.70 -8.11
CA PHE A 33 -4.45 -0.87 -7.23
C PHE A 33 -4.23 -1.50 -5.85
N LEU A 34 -5.24 -2.18 -5.30
CA LEU A 34 -5.13 -2.83 -3.99
C LEU A 34 -4.20 -4.05 -4.02
N GLU A 35 -4.22 -4.84 -5.10
CA GLU A 35 -3.25 -5.94 -5.28
C GLU A 35 -1.82 -5.42 -5.43
N ALA A 36 -1.64 -4.26 -6.07
CA ALA A 36 -0.33 -3.63 -6.15
C ALA A 36 0.19 -3.17 -4.77
N LEU A 37 -0.71 -2.69 -3.89
CA LEU A 37 -0.38 -2.39 -2.49
C LEU A 37 -0.10 -3.65 -1.67
N ASP A 38 -0.82 -4.75 -1.91
CA ASP A 38 -0.56 -6.05 -1.28
C ASP A 38 0.83 -6.57 -1.68
N HIS A 39 1.19 -6.49 -2.96
CA HIS A 39 2.51 -6.86 -3.46
C HIS A 39 3.63 -6.02 -2.81
N LEU A 40 3.44 -4.71 -2.68
CA LEU A 40 4.38 -3.85 -1.93
C LEU A 40 4.47 -4.29 -0.46
N ASN A 41 3.35 -4.62 0.19
CA ASN A 41 3.34 -5.11 1.56
C ASN A 41 4.11 -6.42 1.72
N GLU A 42 4.01 -7.36 0.79
CA GLU A 42 4.83 -8.58 0.79
C GLU A 42 6.33 -8.25 0.74
N GLN A 43 6.73 -7.30 -0.12
CA GLN A 43 8.13 -6.86 -0.18
C GLN A 43 8.59 -6.22 1.14
N LEU A 44 7.74 -5.43 1.80
CA LEU A 44 8.04 -4.83 3.10
C LEU A 44 8.23 -5.89 4.19
N VAL A 45 7.36 -6.90 4.22
CA VAL A 45 7.48 -8.03 5.16
C VAL A 45 8.82 -8.76 4.96
N LEU A 46 9.20 -9.03 3.71
CA LEU A 46 10.49 -9.68 3.40
C LEU A 46 11.70 -8.85 3.83
N ARG A 47 11.58 -7.51 3.85
CA ARG A 47 12.61 -6.60 4.35
C ARG A 47 12.58 -6.38 5.86
N GLY A 48 11.61 -6.97 6.57
CA GLY A 48 11.40 -6.74 8.01
C GLY A 48 10.91 -5.32 8.32
N GLU A 49 10.28 -4.66 7.35
CA GLU A 49 9.71 -3.32 7.49
C GLU A 49 8.21 -3.38 7.83
N ASN A 50 7.70 -2.31 8.44
CA ASN A 50 6.27 -2.19 8.73
C ASN A 50 5.45 -2.06 7.44
N VAL A 51 4.44 -2.92 7.29
CA VAL A 51 3.47 -2.85 6.18
C VAL A 51 2.69 -1.53 6.16
N ILE A 52 2.12 -1.21 5.01
CA ILE A 52 1.17 -0.12 4.81
C ILE A 52 -0.20 -0.59 5.26
N ALA A 53 -0.74 0.09 6.26
CA ALA A 53 -2.11 -0.10 6.70
C ALA A 53 -3.05 0.70 5.80
N PHE A 54 -4.04 0.02 5.22
CA PHE A 54 -5.15 0.61 4.49
C PHE A 54 -6.40 -0.25 4.70
N GLU A 55 -7.57 0.36 4.54
CA GLU A 55 -8.84 -0.35 4.66
C GLU A 55 -9.14 -1.15 3.38
N TYR A 56 -9.57 -2.40 3.55
CA TYR A 56 -9.99 -3.28 2.45
C TYR A 56 -11.07 -4.25 2.94
N ASP A 57 -11.95 -4.68 2.03
CA ASP A 57 -12.95 -5.72 2.30
C ASP A 57 -13.38 -6.43 1.01
N CYS A 58 -14.47 -6.00 0.35
CA CYS A 58 -15.08 -6.77 -0.74
C CYS A 58 -14.21 -6.96 -2.01
N ARG A 59 -13.20 -6.12 -2.24
CA ARG A 59 -12.30 -6.13 -3.43
C ARG A 59 -13.01 -6.05 -4.81
N GLU A 60 -14.31 -5.84 -4.85
CA GLU A 60 -15.14 -5.79 -6.06
C GLU A 60 -15.82 -4.42 -6.29
N GLY A 61 -15.45 -3.41 -5.49
CA GLY A 61 -15.90 -2.03 -5.68
C GLY A 61 -17.31 -1.71 -5.15
N ILE A 62 -17.86 -2.51 -4.24
CA ILE A 62 -19.24 -2.35 -3.73
C ILE A 62 -19.30 -1.71 -2.33
N CYS A 63 -18.46 -2.15 -1.39
CA CYS A 63 -18.62 -1.82 0.04
C CYS A 63 -18.18 -0.39 0.44
N GLY A 64 -17.38 0.31 -0.39
CA GLY A 64 -16.87 1.65 -0.08
C GLY A 64 -15.71 1.73 0.93
N GLN A 65 -15.15 0.61 1.38
CA GLN A 65 -14.13 0.57 2.42
C GLN A 65 -12.73 1.00 1.95
N CYS A 66 -12.38 0.77 0.68
CA CYS A 66 -11.04 1.03 0.15
C CYS A 66 -10.89 2.42 -0.51
N GLY A 67 -11.51 3.45 0.07
CA GLY A 67 -11.42 4.84 -0.41
C GLY A 67 -10.11 5.50 -0.01
N VAL A 68 -9.05 5.21 -0.76
CA VAL A 68 -7.68 5.71 -0.54
C VAL A 68 -7.25 6.79 -1.52
#